data_AF-A0A9Q8Z085-F1
#
_entry.id   AF-A0A9Q8Z085-F1
#
_cell.length_a   1.000
_cell.length_b   1.000
_cell.length_c   1.000
_cell.angle_alpha   90.00
_cell.angle_beta   90.00
_cell.angle_gamma   90.00
#
_symmetry.space_group_name_H-M   'P 1'
#
loop_
_entity.id
_entity.type
_entity.pdbx_description
1 polymer ?
#
loop_
_entity_poly.entity_id
_entity_poly.type
_entity_poly.pdbx_seq_one_letter_code
_entity_poly.pdbx_strand_id
1 'polypeptide(L)'
;MLAEHCLALAVAILHTVRLDYIRNKTGYSNMVAKIEASAINRARSPAINRYIEGSFSEVVKDLKTGATGALSVGVDGVLRSFAGNLEVIDYRQLDPEQFRWFGKQQLSAWSDDAKTPDSVLSLVRDTIDGRLVTNEEIILHPSEKPQIGKKSSSTQSGKRDAGDLSIRQSAACAGTYCESLNVCTPRGCNACYFPNGPPNGRCLGSNPNLPPR
;
A
#
# COMPACT_ATOMS: atom_id res chain seq x y z
N MET A 1 -7.09 67.14 42.08
CA MET A 1 -6.03 66.60 41.18
C MET A 1 -5.57 65.17 41.49
N LEU A 2 -5.97 64.54 42.61
CA LEU A 2 -5.56 63.15 42.94
C LEU A 2 -6.50 62.04 42.42
N ALA A 3 -7.77 62.35 42.13
CA ALA A 3 -8.75 61.34 41.71
C ALA A 3 -8.58 60.86 40.26
N GLU A 4 -8.17 61.75 39.33
CA GLU A 4 -8.06 61.40 37.91
C GLU A 4 -6.85 60.51 37.58
N HIS A 5 -5.78 60.59 38.39
CA HIS A 5 -4.62 59.72 38.24
C HIS A 5 -4.89 58.27 38.69
N CYS A 6 -5.81 58.04 39.63
CA CYS A 6 -6.16 56.68 40.06
C CYS A 6 -7.01 55.93 39.02
N LEU A 7 -7.88 56.64 38.29
CA LEU A 7 -8.74 56.02 37.29
C LEU A 7 -7.92 55.55 36.06
N ALA A 8 -6.93 56.35 35.64
CA ALA A 8 -6.03 56.00 34.54
C ALA A 8 -5.17 54.76 34.86
N LEU A 9 -4.71 54.63 36.10
CA LEU A 9 -3.92 53.46 36.53
C LEU A 9 -4.77 52.17 36.56
N ALA A 10 -6.01 52.26 37.04
CA ALA A 10 -6.91 51.11 37.10
C ALA A 10 -7.28 50.58 35.70
N VAL A 11 -7.53 51.48 34.73
CA VAL A 11 -7.84 51.11 33.34
C VAL A 11 -6.63 50.47 32.65
N ALA A 12 -5.41 50.96 32.90
CA ALA A 12 -4.19 50.39 32.33
C ALA A 12 -3.90 48.97 32.85
N ILE A 13 -4.17 48.71 34.13
CA ILE A 13 -4.02 47.38 34.75
C ILE A 13 -5.07 46.40 34.20
N LEU A 14 -6.33 46.83 34.04
CA LEU A 14 -7.37 45.99 33.44
C LEU A 14 -7.09 45.66 31.97
N HIS A 15 -6.53 46.59 31.20
CA HIS A 15 -6.14 46.33 29.81
C HIS A 15 -4.96 45.36 29.68
N THR A 16 -3.96 45.45 30.55
CA THR A 16 -2.82 44.53 30.55
C THR A 16 -3.24 43.11 30.97
N VAL A 17 -4.02 42.98 32.04
CA VAL A 17 -4.56 41.68 32.47
C VAL A 17 -5.44 41.03 31.39
N ARG A 18 -6.22 41.82 30.65
CA ARG A 18 -7.06 41.32 29.54
C ARG A 18 -6.23 40.84 28.35
N LEU A 19 -5.12 41.51 28.02
CA LEU A 19 -4.23 41.11 26.93
C LEU A 19 -3.43 39.84 27.26
N ASP A 20 -2.99 39.69 28.51
CA ASP A 20 -2.27 38.48 28.95
C ASP A 20 -3.18 37.25 28.99
N TYR A 21 -4.44 37.40 29.42
CA TYR A 21 -5.42 36.31 29.38
C TYR A 21 -5.74 35.84 27.95
N ILE A 22 -5.83 36.78 26.99
CA ILE A 22 -6.07 36.43 25.58
C ILE A 22 -4.83 35.75 24.97
N ARG A 23 -3.63 36.27 25.24
CA ARG A 23 -2.37 35.70 24.74
C ARG A 23 -2.12 34.28 25.26
N ASN A 24 -2.52 33.99 26.50
CA ASN A 24 -2.40 32.66 27.10
C ASN A 24 -3.40 31.65 26.50
N LYS A 25 -4.62 32.09 26.13
CA LYS A 25 -5.61 31.24 25.44
C LYS A 25 -5.17 30.82 24.03
N THR A 26 -4.55 31.72 23.26
CA THR A 26 -4.03 31.39 21.91
C THR A 26 -2.79 30.48 21.98
N GLY A 27 -1.97 30.61 23.02
CA GLY A 27 -0.85 29.70 23.29
C GLY A 27 -1.30 28.27 23.62
N TYR A 28 -2.35 28.13 24.43
CA TYR A 28 -2.91 26.81 24.78
C TYR A 28 -3.57 26.12 23.57
N SER A 29 -4.32 26.87 22.75
CA SER A 29 -4.97 26.29 21.55
C SER A 29 -3.98 25.80 20.49
N ASN A 30 -2.82 26.46 20.36
CA ASN A 30 -1.75 26.06 19.43
C ASN A 30 -0.90 24.89 19.97
N MET A 31 -0.86 24.66 21.28
CA MET A 31 -0.25 23.45 21.85
C MET A 31 -1.14 22.22 21.67
N VAL A 32 -2.45 22.34 21.84
CA VAL A 32 -3.38 21.20 21.64
C VAL A 32 -3.42 20.76 20.16
N ALA A 33 -3.41 21.70 19.21
CA ALA A 33 -3.35 21.37 17.78
C ALA A 33 -2.01 20.73 17.34
N LYS A 34 -0.89 21.03 18.03
CA LYS A 34 0.40 20.35 17.78
C LYS A 34 0.49 18.96 18.43
N ILE A 35 -0.26 18.72 19.50
CA ILE A 35 -0.31 17.41 20.16
C ILE A 35 -1.18 16.44 19.35
N GLU A 36 -2.26 16.89 18.71
CA GLU A 36 -3.12 16.04 17.88
C GLU A 36 -2.50 15.65 16.52
N ALA A 37 -1.61 16.48 15.96
CA ALA A 37 -0.83 16.11 14.76
C ALA A 37 0.36 15.18 15.07
N SER A 38 0.76 15.05 16.34
CA SER A 38 1.91 14.24 16.77
C SER A 38 1.50 12.87 17.33
N ALA A 39 0.21 12.66 17.61
CA ALA A 39 -0.31 11.42 18.19
C ALA A 39 -0.51 10.27 17.19
N ILE A 40 -0.39 10.51 15.88
CA ILE A 40 -0.47 9.45 14.85
C ILE A 40 0.87 8.67 14.73
N ASN A 41 1.97 9.19 15.29
CA ASN A 41 3.28 8.51 15.23
C ASN A 41 3.55 7.53 16.39
N ARG A 42 2.58 7.26 17.26
CA ARG A 42 2.79 6.45 18.47
C ARG A 42 2.30 5.01 18.33
N ALA A 43 2.89 4.28 17.37
CA ALA A 43 3.15 2.84 17.43
C ALA A 43 3.79 2.31 16.13
N ARG A 44 4.77 3.02 15.54
CA ARG A 44 5.60 2.38 14.51
C ARG A 44 6.65 1.54 15.24
N SER A 45 6.29 0.28 15.45
CA SER A 45 7.20 -0.75 15.97
C SER A 45 8.49 -0.69 15.15
N PRO A 46 9.70 -0.70 15.75
CA PRO A 46 10.94 -0.81 14.98
C PRO A 46 10.78 -2.01 14.06
N ALA A 47 11.11 -1.92 12.77
CA ALA A 47 10.85 -2.98 11.78
C ALA A 47 11.31 -4.37 12.28
N ILE A 48 10.39 -5.06 12.94
CA ILE A 48 10.51 -6.45 13.36
C ILE A 48 10.44 -7.20 12.05
N ASN A 49 11.39 -8.07 11.81
CA ASN A 49 11.32 -8.97 10.67
C ASN A 49 9.91 -9.59 10.62
N ARG A 50 9.13 -9.25 9.57
CA ARG A 50 7.71 -9.63 9.45
C ARG A 50 7.51 -10.92 8.67
N TYR A 51 8.57 -11.70 8.51
CA TYR A 51 8.55 -12.99 7.87
C TYR A 51 7.49 -13.91 8.46
N ILE A 52 6.84 -14.67 7.58
CA ILE A 52 5.92 -15.74 7.91
C ILE A 52 6.44 -16.98 7.17
N GLU A 53 6.76 -18.03 7.92
CA GLU A 53 7.15 -19.32 7.34
C GLU A 53 5.96 -19.99 6.66
N GLY A 54 6.23 -20.76 5.61
CA GLY A 54 5.23 -21.53 4.87
C GLY A 54 4.98 -21.00 3.47
N SER A 55 3.76 -21.24 2.96
CA SER A 55 3.43 -20.93 1.58
C SER A 55 3.20 -19.43 1.35
N PHE A 56 3.34 -18.96 0.10
CA PHE A 56 3.00 -17.56 -0.25
C PHE A 56 1.54 -17.21 0.13
N SER A 57 0.62 -18.16 0.07
CA SER A 57 -0.77 -17.96 0.49
C SER A 57 -0.90 -17.66 1.99
N GLU A 58 -0.04 -18.25 2.83
CA GLU A 58 -0.01 -17.93 4.27
C GLU A 58 0.56 -16.54 4.52
N VAL A 59 1.57 -16.14 3.74
CA VAL A 59 2.15 -14.78 3.81
C VAL A 59 1.09 -13.70 3.57
N VAL A 60 0.17 -13.93 2.60
CA VAL A 60 -0.84 -12.93 2.21
C VAL A 60 -2.15 -13.01 3.01
N LYS A 61 -2.39 -14.10 3.76
CA LYS A 61 -3.67 -14.36 4.43
C LYS A 61 -4.13 -13.24 5.35
N ASP A 62 -3.21 -12.73 6.17
CA ASP A 62 -3.48 -11.70 7.18
C ASP A 62 -2.83 -10.35 6.82
N LEU A 63 -2.45 -10.17 5.55
CA LEU A 63 -1.88 -8.92 5.06
C LEU A 63 -3.00 -7.89 4.93
N LYS A 64 -2.83 -6.69 5.52
CA LYS A 64 -3.85 -5.64 5.36
C LYS A 64 -3.89 -5.17 3.92
N THR A 65 -5.08 -5.07 3.34
CA THR A 65 -5.29 -4.60 1.96
C THR A 65 -6.32 -3.48 1.91
N GLY A 66 -6.11 -2.49 1.02
CA GLY A 66 -7.14 -1.51 0.67
C GLY A 66 -7.95 -1.95 -0.54
N ALA A 67 -9.25 -1.66 -0.58
CA ALA A 67 -10.12 -2.01 -1.72
C ALA A 67 -9.66 -1.38 -3.05
N THR A 68 -9.21 -0.13 -3.00
CA THR A 68 -8.60 0.59 -4.13
C THR A 68 -7.09 0.37 -4.22
N GLY A 69 -6.53 -0.48 -3.36
CA GLY A 69 -5.12 -0.75 -3.25
C GLY A 69 -4.64 -1.88 -4.17
N ALA A 70 -3.36 -2.23 -4.01
CA ALA A 70 -2.72 -3.32 -4.72
C ALA A 70 -1.59 -3.93 -3.89
N LEU A 71 -1.16 -5.14 -4.27
CA LEU A 71 0.04 -5.77 -3.74
C LEU A 71 1.17 -5.65 -4.75
N SER A 72 2.41 -5.46 -4.28
CA SER A 72 3.60 -5.44 -5.13
C SER A 72 4.75 -6.12 -4.43
N VAL A 73 5.53 -6.92 -5.15
CA VAL A 73 6.78 -7.48 -4.65
C VAL A 73 7.93 -6.71 -5.28
N GLY A 74 8.78 -6.13 -4.44
CA GLY A 74 9.98 -5.43 -4.89
C GLY A 74 11.11 -6.38 -5.26
N VAL A 75 12.09 -5.91 -6.04
CA VAL A 75 13.36 -6.64 -6.30
C VAL A 75 14.22 -6.83 -5.05
N ASP A 76 13.80 -6.26 -3.93
CA ASP A 76 14.39 -6.46 -2.61
C ASP A 76 13.77 -7.64 -1.85
N GLY A 77 12.83 -8.37 -2.45
CA GLY A 77 12.20 -9.54 -1.84
C GLY A 77 11.13 -9.18 -0.81
N VAL A 78 10.66 -7.93 -0.78
CA VAL A 78 9.63 -7.48 0.16
C VAL A 78 8.30 -7.32 -0.57
N LEU A 79 7.30 -8.08 -0.11
CA LEU A 79 5.91 -7.92 -0.48
C LEU A 79 5.33 -6.71 0.27
N ARG A 80 4.71 -5.80 -0.46
CA ARG A 80 4.12 -4.56 0.07
C ARG A 80 2.65 -4.47 -0.33
N SER A 81 1.84 -4.06 0.61
CA SER A 81 0.45 -3.67 0.39
C SER A 81 0.36 -2.15 0.30
N PHE A 82 -0.17 -1.66 -0.81
CA PHE A 82 -0.37 -0.25 -1.08
C PHE A 82 -1.84 0.12 -0.92
N ALA A 83 -2.11 1.24 -0.26
CA ALA A 83 -3.40 1.91 -0.37
C ALA A 83 -3.54 2.62 -1.74
N GLY A 84 -4.75 3.08 -2.07
CA GLY A 84 -5.02 3.77 -3.34
C GLY A 84 -4.25 5.09 -3.52
N ASN A 85 -3.72 5.67 -2.44
CA ASN A 85 -2.83 6.84 -2.46
C ASN A 85 -1.34 6.49 -2.64
N LEU A 86 -1.01 5.21 -2.90
CA LEU A 86 0.34 4.69 -3.08
C LEU A 86 1.23 4.75 -1.81
N GLU A 87 0.62 4.82 -0.63
CA GLU A 87 1.31 4.60 0.64
C GLU A 87 1.30 3.11 1.01
N VAL A 88 2.40 2.64 1.59
CA VAL A 88 2.51 1.27 2.10
C VAL A 88 1.75 1.17 3.42
N ILE A 89 0.72 0.33 3.46
CA ILE A 89 -0.12 0.10 4.65
C ILE A 89 0.21 -1.20 5.37
N ASP A 90 0.91 -2.12 4.71
CA ASP A 90 1.45 -3.35 5.30
C ASP A 90 2.56 -3.94 4.44
N TYR A 91 3.35 -4.86 5.01
CA TYR A 91 4.42 -5.54 4.30
C TYR A 91 4.77 -6.89 4.92
N ARG A 92 5.40 -7.75 4.10
CA ARG A 92 6.01 -9.02 4.50
C ARG A 92 7.33 -9.19 3.77
N GLN A 93 8.32 -9.66 4.51
CA GLN A 93 9.58 -10.09 3.92
C GLN A 93 9.42 -11.53 3.46
N LEU A 94 9.80 -11.79 2.21
CA LEU A 94 9.72 -13.12 1.62
C LEU A 94 11.05 -13.84 1.81
N ASP A 95 11.00 -15.14 2.07
CA ASP A 95 12.17 -15.98 1.88
C ASP A 95 12.43 -16.26 0.37
N PRO A 96 13.59 -16.84 0.01
CA PRO A 96 13.93 -17.09 -1.38
C PRO A 96 12.96 -18.02 -2.13
N GLU A 97 12.29 -18.93 -1.44
CA GLU A 97 11.34 -19.85 -2.06
C GLU A 97 10.02 -19.14 -2.37
N GLN A 98 9.50 -18.36 -1.42
CA GLN A 98 8.30 -17.53 -1.57
C GLN A 98 8.50 -16.50 -2.69
N PHE A 99 9.66 -15.84 -2.73
CA PHE A 99 10.00 -14.88 -3.77
C PHE A 99 10.04 -15.52 -5.16
N ARG A 100 10.74 -16.65 -5.29
CA ARG A 100 10.83 -17.41 -6.55
C ARG A 100 9.48 -17.93 -7.02
N TRP A 101 8.64 -18.40 -6.09
CA TRP A 101 7.28 -18.83 -6.41
C TRP A 101 6.49 -17.67 -7.01
N PHE A 102 6.52 -16.49 -6.38
CA PHE A 102 5.84 -15.30 -6.89
C PHE A 102 6.33 -14.91 -8.29
N GLY A 103 7.65 -14.89 -8.51
CA GLY A 103 8.23 -14.59 -9.82
C GLY A 103 7.74 -15.54 -10.92
N LYS A 104 7.62 -16.84 -10.64
CA LYS A 104 7.07 -17.82 -11.60
C LYS A 104 5.59 -17.57 -11.93
N GLN A 105 4.79 -17.22 -10.92
CA GLN A 105 3.37 -16.90 -11.13
C GLN A 105 3.20 -15.64 -11.96
N GLN A 106 4.02 -14.61 -11.72
CA GLN A 106 4.06 -13.43 -12.58
C GLN A 106 4.48 -13.83 -14.00
N LEU A 107 5.58 -14.56 -14.18
CA LEU A 107 6.02 -14.95 -15.52
C LEU A 107 4.93 -15.69 -16.31
N SER A 108 4.19 -16.60 -15.67
CA SER A 108 3.05 -17.25 -16.29
C SER A 108 1.87 -16.32 -16.57
N ALA A 109 1.56 -15.39 -15.66
CA ALA A 109 0.48 -14.43 -15.87
C ALA A 109 0.71 -13.49 -17.07
N TRP A 110 1.93 -13.48 -17.61
CA TRP A 110 2.36 -12.70 -18.78
C TRP A 110 2.77 -13.58 -19.97
N SER A 111 2.53 -14.90 -19.94
CA SER A 111 2.96 -15.82 -21.02
C SER A 111 2.24 -15.59 -22.34
N ASP A 112 1.00 -15.12 -22.28
CA ASP A 112 0.14 -14.89 -23.44
C ASP A 112 0.30 -13.48 -24.02
N ASP A 113 1.02 -12.59 -23.32
CA ASP A 113 1.30 -11.24 -23.79
C ASP A 113 2.42 -11.25 -24.84
N ALA A 114 2.31 -10.37 -25.84
CA ALA A 114 3.31 -10.26 -26.92
C ALA A 114 4.74 -9.97 -26.41
N LYS A 115 4.86 -9.39 -25.20
CA LYS A 115 6.14 -9.10 -24.56
C LYS A 115 5.99 -9.14 -23.04
N THR A 116 6.82 -9.94 -22.38
CA THR A 116 7.00 -9.91 -20.93
C THR A 116 7.76 -8.64 -20.51
N PRO A 117 7.26 -7.84 -19.56
CA PRO A 117 7.93 -6.63 -19.08
C PRO A 117 9.24 -6.91 -18.31
N ASP A 118 10.19 -5.98 -18.35
CA ASP A 118 11.47 -6.11 -17.62
C ASP A 118 11.29 -6.25 -16.10
N SER A 119 10.25 -5.62 -15.53
CA SER A 119 9.92 -5.73 -14.10
C SER A 119 9.41 -7.12 -13.71
N VAL A 120 8.87 -7.90 -14.64
CA VAL A 120 8.56 -9.33 -14.42
C VAL A 120 9.82 -10.16 -14.56
N LEU A 121 10.65 -9.87 -15.57
CA LEU A 121 11.89 -10.60 -15.81
C LEU A 121 12.89 -10.43 -14.65
N SER A 122 12.93 -9.27 -13.98
CA SER A 122 13.80 -9.05 -12.83
C SER A 122 13.45 -9.95 -11.64
N LEU A 123 12.18 -10.34 -11.47
CA LEU A 123 11.74 -11.21 -10.37
C LEU A 123 12.21 -12.67 -10.52
N VAL A 124 12.58 -13.10 -11.74
CA VAL A 124 12.97 -14.49 -12.01
C VAL A 124 14.47 -14.68 -12.26
N ARG A 125 15.23 -13.60 -12.38
CA ARG A 125 16.68 -13.65 -12.64
C ARG A 125 17.48 -14.01 -11.39
N ASP A 126 17.12 -13.42 -10.26
CA ASP A 126 17.91 -13.48 -9.04
C ASP A 126 17.24 -14.31 -7.95
N THR A 127 18.06 -14.87 -7.06
CA THR A 127 17.58 -15.46 -5.80
C THR A 127 17.75 -14.41 -4.70
N ILE A 128 16.64 -13.84 -4.24
CA ILE A 128 16.62 -12.73 -3.29
C ILE A 128 16.03 -13.23 -1.96
N ASP A 129 16.69 -12.87 -0.84
CA ASP A 129 16.17 -13.12 0.50
C ASP A 129 15.70 -11.81 1.14
N GLY A 130 14.39 -11.55 1.09
CA GLY A 130 13.79 -10.34 1.64
C GLY A 130 13.89 -10.23 3.16
N ARG A 131 14.16 -11.35 3.86
CA ARG A 131 14.34 -11.37 5.33
C ARG A 131 15.57 -10.57 5.77
N LEU A 132 16.50 -10.31 4.85
CA LEU A 132 17.69 -9.48 5.06
C LEU A 132 17.38 -7.97 4.97
N VAL A 133 16.23 -7.57 4.42
CA VAL A 133 15.83 -6.17 4.28
C VAL A 133 15.19 -5.68 5.58
N THR A 134 15.97 -5.00 6.43
CA THR A 134 15.52 -4.53 7.75
C THR A 134 15.35 -3.00 7.83
N ASN A 135 15.80 -2.26 6.83
CA ASN A 135 15.68 -0.80 6.80
C ASN A 135 14.23 -0.39 6.52
N GLU A 136 13.55 0.09 7.57
CA GLU A 136 12.15 0.48 7.52
C GLU A 136 11.86 1.58 6.48
N GLU A 137 12.77 2.52 6.31
CA GLU A 137 12.59 3.63 5.37
C GLU A 137 12.48 3.11 3.93
N ILE A 138 13.30 2.11 3.58
CA ILE A 138 13.28 1.46 2.26
C ILE A 138 12.04 0.55 2.11
N ILE A 139 11.62 -0.10 3.20
CA ILE A 139 10.42 -0.95 3.20
C ILE A 139 9.16 -0.11 2.95
N LEU A 140 9.04 1.04 3.62
CA LEU A 140 7.79 1.80 3.65
C LEU A 140 7.76 2.95 2.64
N HIS A 141 8.92 3.36 2.12
CA HIS A 141 9.04 4.34 1.04
C HIS A 141 9.85 3.78 -0.14
N PRO A 142 9.36 2.70 -0.80
CA PRO A 142 10.05 2.14 -1.96
C PRO A 142 10.08 3.16 -3.11
N SER A 143 11.20 3.14 -3.85
CA SER A 143 11.38 3.94 -5.06
C SER A 143 10.36 3.58 -6.14
N GLU A 144 10.12 2.27 -6.29
CA GLU A 144 9.17 1.71 -7.25
C GLU A 144 7.79 1.55 -6.63
N LYS A 145 6.75 2.00 -7.35
CA LYS A 145 5.35 1.98 -6.90
C LYS A 145 4.41 1.46 -7.98
N PRO A 146 3.34 0.73 -7.60
CA PRO A 146 2.36 0.23 -8.56
C PRO A 146 1.60 1.39 -9.25
N GLN A 147 1.19 1.19 -10.49
CA GLN A 147 0.37 2.17 -11.22
C GLN A 147 -1.13 1.91 -10.98
N ILE A 148 -1.62 2.27 -9.80
CA ILE A 148 -3.04 2.14 -9.46
C ILE A 148 -3.88 3.18 -10.21
N GLY A 149 -4.96 2.74 -10.87
CA GLY A 149 -5.99 3.62 -11.46
C GLY A 149 -5.55 4.43 -12.70
N LYS A 150 -4.34 4.21 -13.23
CA LYS A 150 -3.93 4.75 -14.52
C LYS A 150 -4.31 3.75 -15.60
N LYS A 151 -5.25 4.14 -16.48
CA LYS A 151 -5.60 3.35 -17.67
C LYS A 151 -4.34 3.08 -18.50
N SER A 152 -3.90 1.83 -18.55
CA SER A 152 -2.96 1.43 -19.58
C SER A 152 -3.68 1.46 -20.92
N SER A 153 -3.09 2.13 -21.90
CA SER A 153 -3.56 2.15 -23.28
C SER A 153 -3.31 0.78 -23.93
N SER A 154 -4.09 -0.23 -23.57
CA SER A 154 -4.17 -1.49 -24.32
C SER A 154 -5.63 -1.80 -24.59
N THR A 155 -6.09 -1.34 -25.75
CA THR A 155 -7.36 -1.69 -26.37
C THR A 155 -7.43 -3.20 -26.59
N GLN A 156 -8.41 -3.87 -25.99
CA GLN A 156 -9.04 -5.06 -26.56
C GLN A 156 -10.43 -5.25 -25.94
N SER A 157 -11.39 -4.49 -26.45
CA SER A 157 -12.82 -4.78 -26.24
C SER A 157 -13.22 -5.91 -27.19
N GLY A 158 -13.05 -7.15 -26.74
CA GLY A 158 -13.62 -8.33 -27.37
C GLY A 158 -15.06 -8.53 -26.88
N LYS A 159 -16.03 -8.20 -27.73
CA LYS A 159 -17.47 -8.49 -27.57
C LYS A 159 -17.66 -9.99 -27.30
N ARG A 160 -18.35 -10.39 -26.21
CA ARG A 160 -18.74 -11.80 -25.98
C ARG A 160 -20.20 -11.90 -25.53
N ASP A 161 -20.89 -12.86 -26.15
CA ASP A 161 -22.30 -13.19 -26.03
C ASP A 161 -22.70 -13.74 -24.65
N ALA A 162 -23.94 -13.44 -24.26
CA ALA A 162 -24.53 -13.63 -22.93
C ALA A 162 -25.06 -15.06 -22.67
N GLY A 163 -24.24 -16.09 -22.84
CA GLY A 163 -24.73 -17.47 -22.88
C GLY A 163 -23.92 -18.55 -22.15
N ASP A 164 -23.20 -18.26 -21.06
CA ASP A 164 -22.60 -19.32 -20.22
C ASP A 164 -22.20 -18.80 -18.81
N LEU A 165 -23.17 -18.62 -17.91
CA LEU A 165 -23.04 -17.79 -16.70
C LEU A 165 -22.92 -18.52 -15.35
N SER A 166 -22.66 -19.83 -15.27
CA SER A 166 -22.51 -20.47 -13.94
C SER A 166 -21.46 -21.55 -13.77
N ILE A 167 -20.80 -22.05 -14.82
CA ILE A 167 -19.78 -23.12 -14.67
C ILE A 167 -18.33 -22.62 -14.85
N ARG A 168 -18.13 -21.36 -15.27
CA ARG A 168 -16.78 -20.80 -15.56
C ARG A 168 -16.22 -19.81 -14.53
N GLN A 169 -16.95 -19.47 -13.47
CA GLN A 169 -16.59 -18.35 -12.59
C GLN A 169 -15.32 -18.56 -11.75
N SER A 170 -14.91 -19.81 -11.51
CA SER A 170 -13.66 -20.14 -10.81
C SER A 170 -12.43 -20.26 -11.73
N ALA A 171 -12.59 -20.15 -13.05
CA ALA A 171 -11.50 -20.30 -14.02
C ALA A 171 -10.84 -18.98 -14.45
N ALA A 172 -11.42 -17.82 -14.14
CA ALA A 172 -11.02 -16.54 -14.75
C ALA A 172 -10.24 -15.60 -13.81
N CYS A 173 -9.54 -16.14 -12.82
CA CYS A 173 -8.73 -15.33 -11.90
C CYS A 173 -7.34 -15.03 -12.46
N ALA A 174 -6.55 -16.08 -12.70
CA ALA A 174 -5.13 -15.97 -13.01
C ALA A 174 -4.87 -15.23 -14.34
N GLY A 175 -3.91 -14.32 -14.33
CA GLY A 175 -3.42 -13.64 -15.54
C GLY A 175 -4.28 -12.45 -16.01
N THR A 176 -5.46 -12.22 -15.41
CA THR A 176 -6.30 -11.09 -15.79
C THR A 176 -5.64 -9.77 -15.36
N TYR A 177 -5.60 -8.80 -16.28
CA TYR A 177 -5.17 -7.44 -16.01
C TYR A 177 -5.96 -6.82 -14.84
N CYS A 178 -5.28 -6.09 -13.98
CA CYS A 178 -5.92 -5.34 -12.91
C CYS A 178 -5.19 -4.03 -12.59
N GLU A 179 -5.98 -3.04 -12.20
CA GLU A 179 -5.49 -1.74 -11.71
C GLU A 179 -5.61 -1.61 -10.19
N SER A 180 -6.38 -2.48 -9.57
CA SER A 180 -6.60 -2.55 -8.11
C SER A 180 -7.27 -3.88 -7.74
N LEU A 181 -7.30 -4.17 -6.43
CA LEU A 181 -8.00 -5.32 -5.86
C LEU A 181 -9.45 -5.46 -6.34
N ASN A 182 -10.18 -4.35 -6.48
CA ASN A 182 -11.58 -4.35 -6.95
C ASN A 182 -11.80 -5.03 -8.31
N VAL A 183 -10.79 -5.10 -9.18
CA VAL A 183 -10.89 -5.83 -10.46
C VAL A 183 -10.83 -7.34 -10.24
N CYS A 184 -10.09 -7.79 -9.23
CA CYS A 184 -9.79 -9.18 -8.96
C CYS A 184 -10.83 -9.86 -8.06
N THR A 185 -11.40 -9.14 -7.09
CA THR A 185 -12.38 -9.68 -6.14
C THR A 185 -13.60 -10.35 -6.79
N PRO A 186 -14.24 -9.77 -7.82
CA PRO A 186 -15.39 -10.42 -8.49
C PRO A 186 -15.04 -11.73 -9.20
N ARG A 187 -13.74 -12.02 -9.39
CA ARG A 187 -13.21 -13.23 -10.03
C ARG A 187 -12.71 -14.27 -9.03
N GLY A 188 -12.94 -14.05 -7.73
CA GLY A 188 -12.50 -14.94 -6.65
C GLY A 188 -11.00 -14.85 -6.33
N CYS A 189 -10.31 -13.83 -6.83
CA CYS A 189 -8.91 -13.56 -6.51
C CYS A 189 -8.79 -12.69 -5.25
N ASN A 190 -7.70 -12.84 -4.51
CA ASN A 190 -7.47 -12.10 -3.28
C ASN A 190 -6.65 -10.80 -3.45
N ALA A 191 -6.01 -10.60 -4.60
CA ALA A 191 -5.17 -9.44 -4.82
C ALA A 191 -4.92 -9.13 -6.31
N CYS A 192 -4.66 -7.86 -6.57
CA CYS A 192 -4.03 -7.38 -7.78
C CYS A 192 -2.53 -7.23 -7.51
N TYR A 193 -1.71 -8.04 -8.19
CA TYR A 193 -0.27 -8.11 -7.94
C TYR A 193 0.53 -7.41 -9.03
N PHE A 194 1.33 -6.44 -8.64
CA PHE A 194 2.26 -5.73 -9.50
C PHE A 194 3.66 -6.35 -9.41
N PRO A 195 4.36 -6.51 -10.55
CA PRO A 195 5.77 -6.89 -10.57
C PRO A 195 6.63 -5.64 -10.35
N ASN A 196 7.31 -5.51 -9.20
CA ASN A 196 8.22 -4.42 -8.84
C ASN A 196 7.91 -3.04 -9.49
N GLY A 197 6.71 -2.50 -9.24
CA GLY A 197 6.27 -1.23 -9.82
C GLY A 197 5.51 -1.40 -11.15
N PRO A 198 5.66 -0.47 -12.12
CA PRO A 198 5.06 -0.58 -13.45
C PRO A 198 5.50 -1.86 -14.18
N PRO A 199 4.69 -2.46 -15.08
CA PRO A 199 3.44 -1.96 -15.67
C PRO A 199 2.21 -2.32 -14.81
N ASN A 200 1.12 -2.78 -15.42
CA ASN A 200 -0.13 -3.07 -14.72
C ASN A 200 -0.04 -4.33 -13.86
N GLY A 201 -0.96 -4.47 -12.91
CA GLY A 201 -1.05 -5.66 -12.09
C GLY A 201 -1.71 -6.82 -12.83
N ARG A 202 -1.49 -8.02 -12.29
CA ARG A 202 -2.19 -9.25 -12.67
C ARG A 202 -2.95 -9.80 -11.45
N CYS A 203 -4.18 -10.23 -11.67
CA CYS A 203 -4.90 -11.00 -10.68
C CYS A 203 -4.24 -12.39 -10.56
N LEU A 204 -3.89 -12.78 -9.34
CA LEU A 204 -3.39 -14.13 -9.04
C LEU A 204 -4.35 -14.84 -8.09
N GLY A 205 -4.48 -16.15 -8.25
CA GLY A 205 -5.28 -16.99 -7.36
C GLY A 205 -4.59 -17.22 -6.02
N SER A 206 -5.39 -17.45 -4.98
CA SER A 206 -4.92 -17.80 -3.63
C SER A 206 -4.42 -19.25 -3.51
N ASN A 207 -4.48 -20.05 -4.58
CA ASN A 207 -4.04 -21.45 -4.57
C ASN A 207 -2.63 -21.60 -5.16
N PRO A 208 -1.62 -21.96 -4.35
CA PRO A 208 -0.24 -22.10 -4.80
C PRO A 208 0.02 -23.36 -5.64
N ASN A 209 -0.96 -24.27 -5.69
CA ASN A 209 -0.88 -25.58 -6.36
C ASN A 209 -1.48 -25.60 -7.76
N LEU A 210 -2.06 -24.50 -8.25
CA LEU A 210 -2.47 -24.45 -9.64
C LEU A 210 -1.22 -24.19 -10.49
N PRO A 211 -0.83 -25.13 -11.37
CA PRO A 211 0.24 -24.85 -12.30
C PRO A 211 -0.16 -23.68 -13.19
N PRO A 212 0.83 -22.92 -13.68
CA PRO A 212 0.60 -22.00 -14.78
C PRO A 212 -0.07 -22.78 -15.93
N ARG A 213 -1.24 -22.31 -16.39
CA ARG A 213 -1.90 -22.90 -17.56
C ARG A 213 -1.17 -22.52 -18.83
#